data_AF-A0A2E0XIL9-F1
#
_entry.id   AF-A0A2E0XIL9-F1
#
_cell.length_a   1.000
_cell.length_b   1.000
_cell.length_c   1.000
_cell.angle_alpha   90.00
_cell.angle_beta   90.00
_cell.angle_gamma   90.00
#
_symmetry.space_group_name_H-M   'P 1'
#
loop_
_entity.id
_entity.type
_entity.pdbx_description
1 polymer ?
#
loop_
_entity_poly.entity_id
_entity_poly.type
_entity_poly.pdbx_seq_one_letter_code
_entity_poly.pdbx_strand_id
1 'polypeptide(L)'
;MKFQDFASAGTLIELFGDRTEWIGNAIVGGLAWLGSEKIIWAEVHEKSEEIDPSSVRRLQRLLQISTQTGRATLLSGHLIDRLAHQVQQASIERRVAIQLWVNQVMDHPTPIVIVGQKAKLGAYAKILADGIVTDKSEAIQMIRELIQMPKEKLQLERQQRIVSSALN
;
A
#
# COMPACT_ATOMS: atom_id res chain seq x y z
N MET A 1 8.54 1.78 11.72
CA MET A 1 7.37 1.78 12.61
C MET A 1 6.51 0.61 12.20
N LYS A 2 6.12 -0.26 13.13
CA LYS A 2 5.30 -1.44 12.82
C LYS A 2 3.83 -1.03 12.80
N PHE A 3 3.03 -1.68 11.96
CA PHE A 3 1.62 -1.37 11.86
C PHE A 3 0.84 -1.71 13.14
N GLN A 4 1.31 -2.71 13.89
CA GLN A 4 0.79 -3.04 15.22
C GLN A 4 0.91 -1.87 16.21
N ASP A 5 1.94 -1.04 16.08
CA ASP A 5 2.12 0.18 16.88
C ASP A 5 1.14 1.30 16.45
N PHE A 6 0.51 1.14 15.29
CA PHE A 6 -0.36 2.12 14.63
C PHE A 6 -1.86 1.77 14.77
N ALA A 7 -2.18 0.48 14.80
CA ALA A 7 -3.53 -0.04 15.05
C ALA A 7 -3.88 -0.01 16.54
N SER A 8 -5.16 -0.05 16.89
CA SER A 8 -5.58 -0.28 18.27
C SER A 8 -5.37 -1.76 18.65
N ALA A 9 -5.16 -2.08 19.93
CA ALA A 9 -5.05 -3.48 20.36
C ALA A 9 -6.33 -4.26 20.01
N GLY A 10 -6.20 -5.47 19.43
CA GLY A 10 -7.33 -6.33 19.09
C GLY A 10 -8.08 -5.96 17.79
N THR A 11 -7.58 -5.02 17.00
CA THR A 11 -8.25 -4.56 15.77
C THR A 11 -7.53 -4.94 14.49
N LEU A 12 -6.82 -6.06 14.47
CA LEU A 12 -6.02 -6.52 13.35
C LEU A 12 -6.41 -7.95 12.95
N ILE A 13 -6.85 -8.12 11.71
CA ILE A 13 -7.16 -9.43 11.12
C ILE A 13 -6.22 -9.62 9.93
N GLU A 14 -5.17 -10.42 10.12
CA GLU A 14 -4.27 -10.78 9.03
C GLU A 14 -4.98 -11.68 8.00
N LEU A 15 -4.76 -11.39 6.72
CA LEU A 15 -5.26 -12.21 5.62
C LEU A 15 -4.07 -12.86 4.91
N PHE A 16 -3.99 -14.19 5.01
CA PHE A 16 -2.89 -14.99 4.47
C PHE A 16 -3.10 -15.41 3.01
N GLY A 17 -1.98 -15.63 2.32
CA GLY A 17 -1.92 -16.32 1.03
C GLY A 17 -2.26 -15.47 -0.19
N ASP A 18 -1.66 -15.85 -1.32
CA ASP A 18 -1.95 -15.28 -2.64
C ASP A 18 -3.17 -15.92 -3.34
N ARG A 19 -3.74 -16.99 -2.74
CA ARG A 19 -4.81 -17.85 -3.30
C ARG A 19 -4.45 -18.60 -4.57
N THR A 20 -3.18 -18.63 -4.97
CA THR A 20 -2.69 -19.46 -6.06
C THR A 20 -1.92 -20.65 -5.50
N GLU A 21 -0.78 -20.45 -4.86
CA GLU A 21 0.14 -21.55 -4.50
C GLU A 21 0.98 -21.27 -3.24
N TRP A 22 1.20 -19.99 -2.88
CA TRP A 22 2.19 -19.62 -1.88
C TRP A 22 1.64 -18.59 -0.87
N ILE A 23 2.20 -18.60 0.34
CA ILE A 23 1.70 -17.77 1.44
C ILE A 23 2.02 -16.28 1.24
N GLY A 24 3.12 -15.95 0.54
CA GLY A 24 3.61 -14.58 0.41
C GLY A 24 4.09 -14.03 1.76
N ASN A 25 5.14 -14.64 2.32
CA ASN A 25 5.62 -14.38 3.67
C ASN A 25 6.37 -13.05 3.83
N ALA A 26 6.76 -12.39 2.73
CA ALA A 26 7.49 -11.14 2.80
C ALA A 26 6.60 -9.94 3.12
N ILE A 27 5.30 -10.04 2.86
CA ILE A 27 4.32 -9.00 3.14
C ILE A 27 3.29 -9.55 4.11
N VAL A 28 3.05 -8.85 5.22
CA VAL A 28 1.90 -9.08 6.09
C VAL A 28 0.87 -7.99 5.85
N GLY A 29 -0.40 -8.32 6.03
CA GLY A 29 -1.48 -7.40 5.76
C GLY A 29 -2.85 -8.04 5.89
N GLY A 30 -3.89 -7.21 5.86
CA GLY A 30 -5.26 -7.67 6.05
C GLY A 30 -6.22 -6.53 6.39
N LEU A 31 -7.19 -6.82 7.24
CA LEU A 31 -8.15 -5.83 7.74
C LEU A 31 -7.63 -5.21 9.04
N ALA A 32 -7.83 -3.91 9.21
CA ALA A 32 -7.59 -3.24 10.48
C ALA A 32 -8.65 -2.19 10.79
N TRP A 33 -8.71 -1.77 12.06
CA TRP A 33 -9.43 -0.56 12.46
C TRP A 33 -8.44 0.53 12.87
N LEU A 34 -8.71 1.74 12.40
CA LEU A 34 -7.99 2.95 12.74
C LEU A 34 -9.00 3.96 13.32
N GLY A 35 -9.16 3.96 14.64
CA GLY A 35 -10.29 4.64 15.28
C GLY A 35 -11.62 4.00 14.86
N SER A 36 -12.52 4.78 14.25
CA SER A 36 -13.77 4.28 13.65
C SER A 36 -13.59 3.69 12.25
N GLU A 37 -12.48 3.99 11.58
CA GLU A 37 -12.29 3.67 10.16
C GLU A 37 -11.87 2.21 9.98
N LYS A 38 -12.57 1.49 9.09
CA LYS A 38 -12.18 0.13 8.67
C LYS A 38 -11.31 0.24 7.43
N ILE A 39 -10.11 -0.31 7.50
CA ILE A 39 -9.09 -0.17 6.45
C ILE A 39 -8.53 -1.52 6.02
N ILE A 40 -7.85 -1.52 4.88
CA ILE A 40 -6.86 -2.52 4.52
C ILE A 40 -5.48 -2.01 4.93
N TRP A 41 -4.61 -2.90 5.37
CA TRP A 41 -3.22 -2.55 5.69
C TRP A 41 -2.24 -3.54 5.09
N ALA A 42 -1.01 -3.07 4.84
CA ALA A 42 0.11 -3.94 4.51
C ALA A 42 1.47 -3.34 4.92
N GLU A 43 2.37 -4.22 5.36
CA GLU A 43 3.77 -3.90 5.65
C GLU A 43 4.69 -5.07 5.29
N VAL A 44 6.00 -4.82 5.28
CA VAL A 44 7.00 -5.87 5.12
C VAL A 44 7.15 -6.61 6.43
N HIS A 45 7.14 -7.95 6.36
CA HIS A 45 7.41 -8.79 7.51
C HIS A 45 8.84 -8.58 8.00
N GLU A 46 9.05 -8.48 9.32
CA GLU A 46 10.31 -8.04 9.93
C GLU A 46 11.53 -8.89 9.57
N LYS A 47 11.31 -10.16 9.26
CA LYS A 47 12.36 -11.13 8.92
C LYS A 47 12.64 -11.22 7.42
N SER A 48 11.98 -10.40 6.60
CA SER A 48 11.95 -10.58 5.16
C SER A 48 12.89 -9.61 4.47
N GLU A 49 13.94 -10.18 3.88
CA GLU A 49 14.97 -9.42 3.19
C GLU A 49 14.63 -9.11 1.72
N GLU A 50 13.74 -9.88 1.13
CA GLU A 50 13.29 -9.71 -0.24
C GLU A 50 11.78 -9.94 -0.36
N ILE A 51 11.11 -9.15 -1.19
CA ILE A 51 9.72 -9.37 -1.58
C ILE A 51 9.72 -10.25 -2.83
N ASP A 52 9.23 -11.47 -2.68
CA ASP A 52 9.08 -12.43 -3.77
C ASP A 52 7.77 -12.18 -4.56
N PRO A 53 7.62 -12.73 -5.79
CA PRO A 53 6.43 -12.53 -6.60
C PRO A 53 5.11 -12.95 -5.92
N SER A 54 5.11 -13.99 -5.06
CA SER A 54 3.89 -14.39 -4.34
C SER A 54 3.48 -13.36 -3.29
N SER A 55 4.45 -12.73 -2.62
CA SER A 55 4.19 -11.61 -1.71
C SER A 55 3.60 -10.40 -2.46
N VAL A 56 4.06 -10.12 -3.68
CA VAL A 56 3.46 -9.07 -4.52
C VAL A 56 2.02 -9.43 -4.92
N ARG A 57 1.73 -10.69 -5.28
CA ARG A 57 0.35 -11.14 -5.53
C ARG A 57 -0.55 -11.03 -4.30
N ARG A 58 -0.02 -11.30 -3.10
CA ARG A 58 -0.73 -11.05 -1.84
C ARG A 58 -1.08 -9.56 -1.69
N LEU A 59 -0.17 -8.65 -2.01
CA LEU A 59 -0.43 -7.21 -1.99
C LEU A 59 -1.49 -6.79 -3.02
N GLN A 60 -1.46 -7.36 -4.23
CA GLN A 60 -2.51 -7.17 -5.25
C GLN A 60 -3.89 -7.62 -4.75
N ARG A 61 -3.96 -8.79 -4.12
CA ARG A 61 -5.20 -9.31 -3.50
C ARG A 61 -5.72 -8.37 -2.40
N LEU A 62 -4.85 -7.78 -1.59
CA LEU A 62 -5.27 -6.80 -0.58
C LEU A 62 -5.89 -5.55 -1.22
N LEU A 63 -5.35 -5.06 -2.34
CA LEU A 63 -5.97 -3.99 -3.12
C LEU A 63 -7.35 -4.40 -3.66
N GLN A 64 -7.49 -5.60 -4.22
CA GLN A 64 -8.79 -6.08 -4.69
C GLN A 64 -9.84 -6.10 -3.58
N ILE A 65 -9.46 -6.52 -2.36
CA ILE A 65 -10.35 -6.48 -1.19
C ILE A 65 -10.69 -5.04 -0.81
N SER A 66 -9.72 -4.12 -0.84
CA SER A 66 -9.94 -2.68 -0.62
C SER A 66 -10.99 -2.13 -1.60
N THR A 67 -10.89 -2.48 -2.90
CA THR A 67 -11.89 -2.11 -3.91
C THR A 67 -13.27 -2.69 -3.60
N GLN A 68 -13.37 -3.99 -3.35
CA GLN A 68 -14.63 -4.69 -3.11
C GLN A 68 -15.35 -4.18 -1.85
N THR A 69 -14.58 -3.79 -0.84
CA THR A 69 -15.12 -3.33 0.45
C THR A 69 -15.25 -1.82 0.54
N GLY A 70 -14.79 -1.07 -0.47
CA GLY A 70 -14.79 0.40 -0.47
C GLY A 70 -13.90 1.02 0.62
N ARG A 71 -12.87 0.29 1.08
CA ARG A 71 -12.02 0.70 2.21
C ARG A 71 -10.73 1.34 1.73
N ALA A 72 -10.24 2.34 2.45
CA ALA A 72 -8.90 2.86 2.24
C ALA A 72 -7.82 1.81 2.54
N THR A 73 -6.68 1.91 1.85
CA THR A 73 -5.50 1.09 2.06
C THR A 73 -4.40 1.91 2.73
N LEU A 74 -3.87 1.40 3.85
CA LEU A 74 -2.76 2.00 4.58
C LEU A 74 -1.50 1.15 4.41
N LEU A 75 -0.46 1.72 3.80
CA LEU A 75 0.80 1.03 3.50
C LEU A 75 1.94 1.58 4.35
N SER A 76 2.82 0.73 4.85
CA SER A 76 4.04 1.22 5.50
C SER A 76 4.99 1.85 4.48
N GLY A 77 5.67 2.93 4.85
CA GLY A 77 6.71 3.54 4.01
C GLY A 77 7.86 2.57 3.70
N HIS A 78 8.23 1.73 4.66
CA HIS A 78 9.25 0.70 4.47
C HIS A 78 8.89 -0.29 3.36
N LEU A 79 7.62 -0.71 3.26
CA LEU A 79 7.15 -1.55 2.15
C LEU A 79 7.40 -0.89 0.80
N ILE A 80 7.09 0.39 0.69
CA ILE A 80 7.21 1.12 -0.57
C ILE A 80 8.68 1.32 -0.96
N ASP A 81 9.54 1.68 -0.01
CA ASP A 81 10.97 1.82 -0.26
C ASP A 81 11.60 0.48 -0.68
N ARG A 82 11.14 -0.64 -0.11
CA ARG A 82 11.62 -1.98 -0.47
C ARG A 82 11.20 -2.41 -1.87
N LEU A 83 9.94 -2.16 -2.24
CA LEU A 83 9.47 -2.36 -3.61
C LEU A 83 10.29 -1.52 -4.60
N ALA A 84 10.51 -0.24 -4.30
CA ALA A 84 11.29 0.66 -5.15
C ALA A 84 12.74 0.17 -5.33
N HIS A 85 13.40 -0.26 -4.25
CA HIS A 85 14.75 -0.81 -4.29
C HIS A 85 14.81 -2.09 -5.16
N GLN A 86 13.84 -2.99 -5.02
CA GLN A 86 13.81 -4.23 -5.80
C GLN A 86 13.54 -4.00 -7.28
N VAL A 87 12.80 -2.96 -7.67
CA VAL A 87 12.64 -2.59 -9.09
C VAL A 87 14.00 -2.29 -9.74
N GLN A 88 14.95 -1.72 -9.00
CA GLN A 88 16.28 -1.39 -9.51
C GLN A 88 17.22 -2.60 -9.56
N GLN A 89 17.14 -3.51 -8.59
CA GLN A 89 18.18 -4.51 -8.33
C GLN A 89 17.75 -5.98 -8.47
N ALA A 90 16.46 -6.28 -8.52
CA ALA A 90 15.98 -7.67 -8.54
C ALA A 90 16.01 -8.30 -9.95
N SER A 91 15.69 -9.60 -10.03
CA SER A 91 15.47 -10.32 -11.28
C SER A 91 14.31 -9.74 -12.10
N ILE A 92 14.29 -10.00 -13.41
CA ILE A 92 13.23 -9.53 -14.33
C ILE A 92 11.85 -9.94 -13.84
N GLU A 93 11.68 -11.19 -13.41
CA GLU A 93 10.41 -11.72 -12.89
C GLU A 93 9.84 -10.87 -11.75
N ARG A 94 10.69 -10.50 -10.78
CA ARG A 94 10.28 -9.67 -9.63
C ARG A 94 9.93 -8.26 -10.07
N ARG A 95 10.70 -7.67 -10.98
CA ARG A 95 10.41 -6.33 -11.53
C ARG A 95 9.06 -6.33 -12.24
N VAL A 96 8.76 -7.36 -13.03
CA VAL A 96 7.47 -7.51 -13.72
C VAL A 96 6.33 -7.63 -12.71
N ALA A 97 6.47 -8.45 -11.67
CA ALA A 97 5.44 -8.58 -10.63
C ALA A 97 5.14 -7.24 -9.95
N ILE A 98 6.17 -6.49 -9.58
CA ILE A 98 6.02 -5.16 -8.95
C ILE A 98 5.36 -4.18 -9.93
N GLN A 99 5.78 -4.16 -11.20
CA GLN A 99 5.20 -3.27 -12.21
C GLN A 99 3.72 -3.58 -12.45
N LEU A 100 3.32 -4.85 -12.47
CA LEU A 100 1.92 -5.24 -12.58
C LEU A 100 1.10 -4.76 -11.39
N TRP A 101 1.66 -4.81 -10.18
CA TRP A 101 1.02 -4.23 -9.00
C TRP A 101 0.90 -2.69 -9.08
N VAL A 102 1.95 -1.99 -9.51
CA VAL A 102 1.90 -0.53 -9.73
C VAL A 102 0.82 -0.16 -10.74
N ASN A 103 0.67 -0.94 -11.81
CA ASN A 103 -0.38 -0.71 -12.80
C ASN A 103 -1.79 -0.80 -12.19
N GLN A 104 -2.01 -1.71 -11.24
CA GLN A 104 -3.29 -1.81 -10.51
C GLN A 104 -3.51 -0.62 -9.57
N VAL A 105 -2.44 -0.07 -8.99
CA VAL A 105 -2.52 1.11 -8.13
C VAL A 105 -3.02 2.34 -8.91
N MET A 106 -2.63 2.50 -10.18
CA MET A 106 -3.00 3.67 -10.99
C MET A 106 -4.52 3.91 -10.97
N ASP A 107 -5.28 2.86 -11.24
CA ASP A 107 -6.74 2.91 -11.36
C ASP A 107 -7.47 2.49 -10.07
N HIS A 108 -6.76 2.40 -8.94
CA HIS A 108 -7.35 1.94 -7.69
C HIS A 108 -8.44 2.92 -7.19
N PRO A 109 -9.71 2.50 -7.02
CA PRO A 109 -10.82 3.43 -6.82
C PRO A 109 -10.97 3.93 -5.37
N THR A 110 -10.11 3.52 -4.46
CA THR A 110 -10.17 3.89 -3.04
C THR A 110 -8.84 4.48 -2.56
N PRO A 111 -8.84 5.28 -1.49
CA PRO A 111 -7.64 5.96 -1.03
C PRO A 111 -6.48 5.02 -0.68
N ILE A 112 -5.27 5.41 -1.05
CA ILE A 112 -4.01 4.79 -0.63
C ILE A 112 -3.23 5.81 0.19
N VAL A 113 -3.03 5.52 1.46
CA VAL A 113 -2.25 6.36 2.38
C VAL A 113 -0.98 5.62 2.76
N ILE A 114 0.16 6.31 2.75
CA ILE A 114 1.45 5.77 3.16
C ILE A 114 1.83 6.36 4.52
N VAL A 115 2.25 5.49 5.44
CA VAL A 115 2.74 5.88 6.75
C VAL A 115 4.26 5.93 6.75
N GLY A 116 4.81 7.13 6.89
CA GLY A 116 6.25 7.34 6.96
C GLY A 116 6.63 8.82 6.93
N GLN A 117 7.86 9.13 7.33
CA GLN A 117 8.37 10.50 7.27
C GLN A 117 8.58 10.91 5.81
N LYS A 118 7.78 11.87 5.32
CA LYS A 118 7.80 12.33 3.92
C LYS A 118 9.19 12.71 3.39
N ALA A 119 10.07 13.24 4.26
CA ALA A 119 11.45 13.58 3.92
C ALA A 119 12.36 12.37 3.67
N LYS A 120 11.99 11.19 4.20
CA LYS A 120 12.74 9.95 4.08
C LYS A 120 12.22 9.00 3.00
N LEU A 121 10.98 9.21 2.55
CA LEU A 121 10.37 8.36 1.53
C LEU A 121 10.86 8.75 0.14
N GLY A 122 11.16 7.72 -0.67
CA GLY A 122 11.56 7.88 -2.05
C GLY A 122 10.46 8.44 -2.96
N ALA A 123 10.80 8.75 -4.20
CA ALA A 123 9.85 9.22 -5.22
C ALA A 123 8.66 8.25 -5.40
N TYR A 124 8.91 6.94 -5.29
CA TYR A 124 7.89 5.90 -5.39
C TYR A 124 6.69 6.13 -4.46
N ALA A 125 6.93 6.53 -3.21
CA ALA A 125 5.85 6.81 -2.28
C ALA A 125 5.02 8.04 -2.67
N LYS A 126 5.69 9.10 -3.15
CA LYS A 126 5.03 10.35 -3.56
C LYS A 126 4.16 10.15 -4.81
N ILE A 127 4.54 9.19 -5.64
CA ILE A 127 3.83 8.84 -6.87
C ILE A 127 2.59 8.00 -6.57
N LEU A 128 2.72 6.99 -5.69
CA LEU A 128 1.66 6.00 -5.43
C LEU A 128 0.61 6.45 -4.40
N ALA A 129 0.99 7.28 -3.42
CA ALA A 129 0.07 7.71 -2.38
C ALA A 129 -0.91 8.81 -2.84
N ASP A 130 -2.10 8.76 -2.27
CA ASP A 130 -3.03 9.89 -2.21
C ASP A 130 -2.74 10.76 -0.98
N GLY A 131 -2.16 10.18 0.09
CA GLY A 131 -1.70 10.89 1.27
C GLY A 131 -0.48 10.24 1.92
N ILE A 132 0.40 11.06 2.51
CA ILE A 132 1.54 10.59 3.31
C ILE A 132 1.41 11.18 4.70
N VAL A 133 1.45 10.32 5.71
CA VAL A 133 1.20 10.67 7.11
C VAL A 133 2.29 10.08 8.01
N THR A 134 2.52 10.69 9.16
CA THR A 134 3.55 10.28 10.10
C THR A 134 3.00 9.61 11.34
N ASP A 135 1.76 9.93 11.72
CA ASP A 135 1.10 9.39 12.89
C ASP A 135 -0.36 8.97 12.65
N LYS A 136 -0.93 8.31 13.66
CA LYS A 136 -2.26 7.72 13.62
C LYS A 136 -3.37 8.78 13.45
N SER A 137 -3.22 9.94 14.10
CA SER A 137 -4.22 11.00 14.06
C SER A 137 -4.28 11.63 12.66
N GLU A 138 -3.11 11.91 12.08
CA GLU A 138 -2.98 12.35 10.69
C GLU A 138 -3.58 11.33 9.72
N ALA A 139 -3.30 10.04 9.92
CA ALA A 139 -3.83 8.97 9.09
C ALA A 139 -5.37 8.90 9.13
N ILE A 140 -5.99 9.00 10.31
CA ILE A 140 -7.46 9.01 10.45
C ILE A 140 -8.06 10.21 9.72
N GLN A 141 -7.50 11.40 9.93
CA GLN A 141 -8.00 12.62 9.31
C GLN A 141 -7.88 12.55 7.78
N MET A 142 -6.71 12.17 7.28
CA MET A 142 -6.43 12.00 5.86
C MET A 142 -7.38 10.99 5.20
N ILE A 143 -7.60 9.83 5.84
CA ILE A 143 -8.51 8.81 5.30
C ILE A 143 -9.94 9.35 5.22
N ARG A 144 -10.41 10.05 6.25
CA ARG A 144 -11.77 10.63 6.25
C ARG A 144 -11.95 11.66 5.14
N GLU A 145 -10.95 12.51 4.92
CA GLU A 145 -10.98 13.49 3.83
C GLU A 145 -11.00 12.81 2.46
N LEU A 146 -10.09 11.85 2.24
CA LEU A 146 -9.96 11.17 0.95
C LEU A 146 -11.16 10.28 0.61
N ILE A 147 -11.83 9.66 1.59
CA ILE A 147 -13.03 8.84 1.36
C ILE A 147 -14.21 9.68 0.85
N GLN A 148 -14.27 10.97 1.18
CA GLN A 148 -15.31 11.88 0.66
C GLN A 148 -15.02 12.34 -0.78
N MET A 149 -13.82 12.09 -1.31
CA MET A 149 -13.50 12.44 -2.70
C MET A 149 -14.19 11.49 -3.69
N PRO A 150 -14.71 12.00 -4.82
CA PRO A 150 -15.17 11.15 -5.91
C PRO A 150 -14.05 10.22 -6.39
N LYS A 151 -14.39 8.97 -6.68
CA LYS A 151 -13.42 7.93 -7.09
C LYS A 151 -12.66 8.34 -8.34
N GLU A 152 -13.36 8.97 -9.28
CA GLU A 152 -12.83 9.46 -10.54
C GLU A 152 -11.80 10.56 -10.31
N LYS A 153 -12.03 11.43 -9.32
CA LYS A 153 -11.08 12.49 -8.95
C LYS A 153 -9.81 11.89 -8.35
N LEU A 154 -9.97 10.93 -7.43
CA LEU A 154 -8.85 10.23 -6.79
C LEU A 154 -7.97 9.50 -7.82
N GLN A 155 -8.60 8.77 -8.74
CA GLN A 155 -7.91 8.07 -9.84
C GLN A 155 -7.20 9.06 -10.77
N LEU A 156 -7.86 10.14 -11.19
CA LEU A 156 -7.29 11.13 -12.08
C LEU A 156 -6.04 11.80 -11.46
N GLU A 157 -6.13 12.23 -10.20
CA GLU A 157 -4.99 12.85 -9.51
C GLU A 157 -3.81 11.87 -9.39
N ARG A 158 -4.08 10.59 -9.14
CA ARG A 158 -3.02 9.56 -9.07
C ARG A 158 -2.39 9.29 -10.43
N GLN A 159 -3.20 9.14 -11.48
CA GLN A 159 -2.71 8.98 -12.85
C GLN A 159 -1.84 10.17 -13.26
N GLN A 160 -2.24 11.40 -12.93
CA GLN A 160 -1.44 12.60 -13.19
C GLN A 160 -0.08 12.56 -12.47
N ARG A 161 -0.03 12.13 -11.20
CA ARG A 161 1.25 11.95 -10.46
C ARG A 161 2.14 10.90 -11.11
N ILE A 162 1.57 9.79 -11.56
CA ILE A 162 2.33 8.69 -12.19
C ILE A 162 2.86 9.11 -13.56
N VAL A 163 2.03 9.69 -14.41
CA VAL A 163 2.43 10.15 -15.76
C VAL A 163 3.47 11.27 -15.66
N SER A 164 3.27 12.27 -14.79
CA SER A 164 4.25 13.34 -14.61
C SER A 164 5.61 12.84 -14.10
N SER A 165 5.63 11.76 -13.30
CA SER A 165 6.88 11.15 -12.86
C SER A 165 7.61 10.35 -13.94
N ALA A 166 6.90 9.85 -14.96
CA ALA A 166 7.50 9.13 -16.08
C ALA A 166 8.09 10.06 -17.14
N LEU A 167 7.71 11.34 -17.12
CA LEU A 167 8.14 12.38 -18.06
C LEU A 167 9.32 13.23 -17.54
N ASN A 168 9.73 13.03 -16.28
CA ASN A 168 10.86 13.72 -15.63
C ASN A 168 11.96 12.72 -15.28
#